data_AF-A0A1J5M9U6-F1
#
_entry.id   AF-A0A1J5M9U6-F1
#
_cell.length_a   1.000
_cell.length_b   1.000
_cell.length_c   1.000
_cell.angle_alpha   90.00
_cell.angle_beta   90.00
_cell.angle_gamma   90.00
#
_symmetry.space_group_name_H-M   'P 1'
#
loop_
_entity.id
_entity.type
_entity.pdbx_description
1 polymer ?
#
loop_
_entity_poly.entity_id
_entity_poly.type
_entity_poly.pdbx_seq_one_letter_code
_entity_poly.pdbx_strand_id
1 'polypeptide(L)'
;MKNFFSIAIALLLLLSAQSAFSSYTEVIADGDWDQNDTWSNGVPGCFDTIVIPAGLQVDITATVDLEGCANDSVLLIVYGHLEFQNGKKLKLNCDSDVLIYTGGFVGVGSGGGSSTYIEMCGNEYWSADSGNLTGPSILCDGGCVVLPIELVYFTATLNSNENVDLQWKTASEVNNDYFTVERSIDGVNWLAILDKGAVGNSSVPIVYDDIDREPLFGEVYYRLKQTDFDLSYTYSPAVRVNNFDITKIELYPNPVEAGNSVLINFPDGYNDDITIDLRSADGKVVLSQEFEIKESHQAILNLPKDVSAGVYTVSCAYFTKKVIIK
;
A
#
# COMPACT_ATOMS: atom_id res chain seq x y z
N MET A 1 36.71 40.02 -58.69
CA MET A 1 35.56 40.83 -58.25
C MET A 1 34.50 39.87 -57.73
N LYS A 2 34.21 39.91 -56.41
CA LYS A 2 32.93 39.56 -55.71
C LYS A 2 32.38 38.13 -55.94
N ASN A 3 32.01 37.27 -54.99
CA ASN A 3 31.77 37.21 -53.53
C ASN A 3 31.83 35.70 -53.16
N PHE A 4 32.59 35.23 -52.17
CA PHE A 4 32.23 35.00 -50.75
C PHE A 4 30.91 34.24 -50.43
N PHE A 5 31.09 33.12 -49.72
CA PHE A 5 30.19 32.36 -48.82
C PHE A 5 28.88 31.73 -49.35
N SER A 6 28.76 30.40 -49.30
CA SER A 6 28.09 29.78 -48.14
C SER A 6 28.17 28.24 -48.14
N ILE A 7 28.50 27.75 -46.96
CA ILE A 7 28.58 26.37 -46.51
C ILE A 7 27.16 25.83 -46.31
N ALA A 8 26.84 24.65 -46.84
CA ALA A 8 25.67 23.87 -46.44
C ALA A 8 26.16 22.52 -45.90
N ILE A 9 26.53 22.52 -44.62
CA ILE A 9 26.68 21.30 -43.82
C ILE A 9 25.26 20.87 -43.45
N ALA A 10 24.84 19.74 -43.98
CA ALA A 10 23.64 19.04 -43.53
C ALA A 10 23.90 18.51 -42.11
N LEU A 11 23.56 19.32 -41.12
CA LEU A 11 23.55 18.90 -39.72
C LEU A 11 22.21 18.25 -39.43
N LEU A 12 22.19 16.92 -39.53
CA LEU A 12 21.12 16.06 -39.04
C LEU A 12 21.17 16.08 -37.51
N LEU A 13 20.50 17.05 -36.87
CA LEU A 13 20.20 17.00 -35.45
C LEU A 13 18.81 16.38 -35.29
N LEU A 14 18.80 15.15 -34.76
CA LEU A 14 17.64 14.51 -34.19
C LEU A 14 16.92 15.51 -33.28
N LEU A 15 15.71 15.93 -33.66
CA LEU A 15 14.74 16.39 -32.67
C LEU A 15 14.44 15.17 -31.80
N SER A 16 15.11 15.07 -30.66
CA SER A 16 14.57 14.32 -29.54
C SER A 16 13.21 14.95 -29.24
N ALA A 17 12.14 14.22 -29.50
CA ALA A 17 10.91 14.44 -28.76
C ALA A 17 11.28 14.25 -27.28
N GLN A 18 11.56 15.36 -26.58
CA GLN A 18 11.49 15.35 -25.13
C GLN A 18 10.02 15.08 -24.83
N SER A 19 9.72 13.86 -24.42
CA SER A 19 8.57 13.63 -23.56
C SER A 19 8.72 14.62 -22.41
N ALA A 20 7.85 15.63 -22.35
CA ALA A 20 7.76 16.52 -21.20
C ALA A 20 7.41 15.62 -20.01
N PHE A 21 8.38 15.38 -19.14
CA PHE A 21 8.09 14.76 -17.86
C PHE A 21 7.34 15.80 -17.04
N SER A 22 6.23 15.40 -16.39
CA SER A 22 5.57 16.27 -15.42
C SER A 22 6.59 16.65 -14.34
N SER A 23 6.86 17.95 -14.17
CA SER A 23 7.72 18.41 -13.07
C SER A 23 6.91 18.52 -11.78
N TYR A 24 7.45 17.95 -10.72
CA TYR A 24 6.90 18.13 -9.38
C TYR A 24 7.41 19.47 -8.83
N THR A 25 6.50 20.32 -8.35
CA THR A 25 6.83 21.56 -7.65
C THR A 25 5.97 21.68 -6.40
N GLU A 26 6.60 22.07 -5.29
CA GLU A 26 5.93 22.19 -3.99
C GLU A 26 6.25 23.54 -3.37
N VAL A 27 5.32 24.05 -2.57
CA VAL A 27 5.51 25.29 -1.80
C VAL A 27 6.51 25.03 -0.68
N ILE A 28 7.56 25.86 -0.60
CA ILE A 28 8.63 25.74 0.40
C ILE A 28 8.58 26.81 1.49
N ALA A 29 7.83 27.88 1.25
CA ALA A 29 7.58 28.97 2.20
C ALA A 29 6.30 29.72 1.80
N ASP A 30 5.65 30.36 2.77
CA ASP A 30 4.51 31.25 2.49
C ASP A 30 4.90 32.32 1.48
N GLY A 31 4.04 32.58 0.50
CA GLY A 31 4.34 33.60 -0.51
C GLY A 31 3.31 33.68 -1.63
N ASP A 32 3.71 34.31 -2.72
CA ASP A 32 2.84 34.60 -3.86
C ASP A 32 3.18 33.67 -5.02
N TRP A 33 2.17 33.24 -5.78
CA TRP A 33 2.30 32.27 -6.86
C TRP A 33 3.41 32.64 -7.85
N ASP A 34 3.56 33.92 -8.17
CA ASP A 34 4.50 34.40 -9.19
C ASP A 34 5.94 34.59 -8.65
N GLN A 35 6.24 34.22 -7.41
CA GLN A 35 7.57 34.36 -6.82
C GLN A 35 8.34 33.03 -6.85
N ASN A 36 9.55 33.03 -7.43
CA ASN A 36 10.38 31.82 -7.49
C ASN A 36 10.71 31.25 -6.11
N ASP A 37 10.87 32.11 -5.09
CA ASP A 37 11.25 31.67 -3.74
C ASP A 37 10.10 30.97 -2.99
N THR A 38 8.87 31.01 -3.53
CA THR A 38 7.72 30.26 -3.00
C THR A 38 7.80 28.77 -3.34
N TRP A 39 8.52 28.40 -4.41
CA TRP A 39 8.44 27.07 -5.02
C TRP A 39 9.77 26.33 -5.06
N SER A 40 9.73 25.02 -4.83
CA SER A 40 10.91 24.16 -4.83
C SER A 40 11.61 24.05 -6.20
N ASN A 41 10.87 24.25 -7.29
CA ASN A 41 11.37 24.10 -8.66
C ASN A 41 11.01 25.30 -9.57
N GLY A 42 10.95 26.51 -8.98
CA GLY A 42 10.53 27.73 -9.68
C GLY A 42 9.01 27.84 -9.83
N VAL A 43 8.55 28.99 -10.35
CA VAL A 43 7.12 29.28 -10.53
C VAL A 43 6.47 28.18 -11.39
N PRO A 44 5.38 27.53 -10.90
CA PRO A 44 4.74 26.45 -11.60
C PRO A 44 4.25 26.87 -12.99
N GLY A 45 4.52 26.03 -13.98
CA GLY A 45 4.10 26.23 -15.35
C GLY A 45 3.18 25.12 -15.83
N CYS A 46 3.03 25.06 -17.15
CA CYS A 46 2.47 23.90 -17.84
C CYS A 46 3.18 22.61 -17.37
N PHE A 47 2.49 21.46 -17.37
CA PHE A 47 3.03 20.12 -17.04
C PHE A 47 3.28 19.83 -15.56
N ASP A 48 3.11 20.80 -14.66
CA ASP A 48 3.49 20.60 -13.27
C ASP A 48 2.44 19.85 -12.45
N THR A 49 2.92 18.98 -11.57
CA THR A 49 2.18 18.59 -10.37
C THR A 49 2.53 19.59 -9.27
N ILE A 50 1.53 20.32 -8.78
CA ILE A 50 1.68 21.44 -7.88
C ILE A 50 1.15 21.05 -6.51
N VAL A 51 1.96 21.16 -5.46
CA VAL A 51 1.57 20.81 -4.09
C VAL A 51 1.71 22.01 -3.16
N ILE A 52 0.64 22.34 -2.45
CA ILE A 52 0.61 23.30 -1.34
C ILE A 52 0.53 22.50 -0.02
N PRO A 53 1.64 22.28 0.71
CA PRO A 53 1.65 21.47 1.93
C PRO A 53 0.85 22.11 3.07
N ALA A 54 0.46 21.28 4.05
CA ALA A 54 -0.24 21.75 5.24
C ALA A 54 0.62 22.77 6.03
N GLY A 55 -0.02 23.83 6.52
CA GLY A 55 0.65 24.89 7.27
C GLY A 55 1.38 25.93 6.42
N LEU A 56 1.31 25.83 5.09
CA LEU A 56 1.83 26.83 4.15
C LEU A 56 0.70 27.48 3.36
N GLN A 57 0.90 28.74 2.96
CA GLN A 57 -0.04 29.54 2.19
C GLN A 57 0.58 30.05 0.89
N VAL A 58 -0.18 29.96 -0.20
CA VAL A 58 0.09 30.63 -1.46
C VAL A 58 -1.00 31.66 -1.74
N ASP A 59 -0.59 32.90 -1.96
CA ASP A 59 -1.46 33.95 -2.45
C ASP A 59 -1.45 34.00 -3.98
N ILE A 60 -2.61 34.25 -4.58
CA ILE A 60 -2.74 34.59 -6.00
C ILE A 60 -2.97 36.10 -6.08
N THR A 61 -1.88 36.87 -6.26
CA THR A 61 -1.95 38.34 -6.38
C THR A 61 -2.00 38.85 -7.82
N ALA A 62 -1.67 37.99 -8.79
CA ALA A 62 -1.88 38.19 -10.23
C ALA A 62 -2.73 37.06 -10.82
N THR A 63 -3.31 37.28 -12.00
CA THR A 63 -4.07 36.20 -12.67
C THR A 63 -3.07 35.19 -13.21
N VAL A 64 -3.17 33.96 -12.71
CA VAL A 64 -2.41 32.80 -13.19
C VAL A 64 -3.15 32.22 -14.37
N ASP A 65 -2.49 32.16 -15.52
CA ASP A 65 -3.06 31.67 -16.77
C ASP A 65 -2.20 30.54 -17.35
N LEU A 66 -2.67 29.31 -17.15
CA LEU A 66 -2.07 28.07 -17.63
C LEU A 66 -2.91 27.45 -18.77
N GLU A 67 -3.79 28.22 -19.43
CA GLU A 67 -4.63 27.71 -20.54
C GLU A 67 -3.84 27.54 -21.85
N GLY A 68 -2.70 28.21 -22.00
CA GLY A 68 -1.87 28.20 -23.21
C GLY A 68 -1.07 26.90 -23.46
N CYS A 69 -1.16 25.93 -22.55
CA CYS A 69 -0.47 24.66 -22.63
C CYS A 69 -1.19 23.72 -23.60
N ALA A 70 -0.49 23.15 -24.57
CA ALA A 70 -1.10 22.29 -25.60
C ALA A 70 -1.69 21.01 -24.95
N ASN A 71 -3.01 20.87 -24.86
CA ASN A 71 -3.77 19.66 -24.46
C ASN A 71 -3.33 18.90 -23.17
N ASP A 72 -2.49 19.46 -22.29
CA ASP A 72 -1.86 18.71 -21.19
C ASP A 72 -2.26 19.25 -19.82
N SER A 73 -2.90 18.41 -18.98
CA SER A 73 -3.49 18.74 -17.67
C SER A 73 -2.50 19.16 -16.58
N VAL A 74 -2.98 20.00 -15.65
CA VAL A 74 -2.30 20.36 -14.39
C VAL A 74 -2.98 19.63 -13.24
N LEU A 75 -2.17 19.08 -12.32
CA LEU A 75 -2.65 18.53 -11.05
C LEU A 75 -2.25 19.46 -9.91
N LEU A 76 -3.23 20.12 -9.28
CA LEU A 76 -3.05 20.99 -8.13
C LEU A 76 -3.56 20.31 -6.85
N ILE A 77 -2.69 20.12 -5.87
CA ILE A 77 -2.97 19.46 -4.60
C ILE A 77 -2.83 20.48 -3.46
N VAL A 78 -3.92 20.72 -2.73
CA VAL A 78 -4.00 21.73 -1.67
C VAL A 78 -4.23 21.07 -0.31
N TYR A 79 -3.17 21.01 0.50
CA TYR A 79 -3.22 20.67 1.93
C TYR A 79 -3.15 21.92 2.83
N GLY A 80 -2.54 22.99 2.33
CA GLY A 80 -2.44 24.30 2.98
C GLY A 80 -3.50 25.28 2.49
N HIS A 81 -3.12 26.55 2.31
CA HIS A 81 -4.04 27.61 1.89
C HIS A 81 -3.69 28.12 0.49
N LEU A 82 -4.67 28.18 -0.40
CA LEU A 82 -4.62 28.91 -1.66
C LEU A 82 -5.59 30.09 -1.59
N GLU A 83 -5.05 31.30 -1.47
CA GLU A 83 -5.85 32.50 -1.24
C GLU A 83 -5.79 33.47 -2.41
N PHE A 84 -6.95 33.80 -2.95
CA PHE A 84 -7.07 34.77 -4.02
C PHE A 84 -7.18 36.18 -3.48
N GLN A 85 -6.46 37.11 -4.10
CA GLN A 85 -6.47 38.52 -3.73
C GLN A 85 -7.13 39.34 -4.84
N ASN A 86 -7.90 40.37 -4.50
CA ASN A 86 -8.39 41.45 -5.38
C ASN A 86 -8.93 41.03 -6.77
N GLY A 87 -9.73 39.96 -6.85
CA GLY A 87 -10.40 39.56 -8.09
C GLY A 87 -9.49 38.80 -9.07
N LYS A 88 -8.41 38.21 -8.58
CA LYS A 88 -7.54 37.36 -9.38
C LYS A 88 -8.10 35.97 -9.57
N LYS A 89 -7.53 35.28 -10.54
CA LYS A 89 -8.08 34.06 -11.13
C LYS A 89 -6.97 33.05 -11.33
N LEU A 90 -7.34 31.78 -11.26
CA LEU A 90 -6.50 30.66 -11.64
C LEU A 90 -7.20 29.99 -12.83
N LYS A 91 -6.56 30.05 -13.99
CA LYS A 91 -7.07 29.48 -15.23
C LYS A 91 -6.19 28.30 -15.58
N LEU A 92 -6.81 27.14 -15.67
CA LEU A 92 -6.18 25.86 -15.94
C LEU A 92 -6.70 25.35 -17.28
N ASN A 93 -5.91 24.54 -17.96
CA ASN A 93 -6.33 23.90 -19.19
C ASN A 93 -7.33 22.76 -18.92
N CYS A 94 -7.92 22.22 -19.98
CA CYS A 94 -8.86 21.11 -19.91
C CYS A 94 -8.24 19.87 -19.27
N ASP A 95 -9.08 19.02 -18.67
CA ASP A 95 -8.69 17.80 -17.95
C ASP A 95 -7.78 18.02 -16.73
N SER A 96 -7.66 19.26 -16.23
CA SER A 96 -6.95 19.57 -14.98
C SER A 96 -7.76 19.18 -13.75
N ASP A 97 -7.06 18.93 -12.64
CA ASP A 97 -7.65 18.56 -11.36
C ASP A 97 -7.14 19.48 -10.24
N VAL A 98 -8.06 19.95 -9.40
CA VAL A 98 -7.77 20.64 -8.14
C VAL A 98 -8.29 19.78 -6.99
N LEU A 99 -7.37 19.16 -6.27
CA LEU A 99 -7.63 18.31 -5.11
C LEU A 99 -7.42 19.12 -3.83
N ILE A 100 -8.50 19.37 -3.09
CA ILE A 100 -8.45 20.09 -1.81
C ILE A 100 -8.62 19.05 -0.70
N TYR A 101 -7.52 18.69 -0.05
CA TYR A 101 -7.51 17.67 1.00
C TYR A 101 -7.88 18.25 2.36
N THR A 102 -8.17 17.39 3.35
CA THR A 102 -8.56 17.83 4.70
C THR A 102 -7.56 18.81 5.30
N GLY A 103 -8.07 19.94 5.82
CA GLY A 103 -7.26 21.06 6.31
C GLY A 103 -6.87 22.06 5.22
N GLY A 104 -6.98 21.68 3.95
CA GLY A 104 -6.79 22.54 2.80
C GLY A 104 -7.90 23.57 2.67
N PHE A 105 -7.52 24.76 2.22
CA PHE A 105 -8.41 25.90 2.02
C PHE A 105 -8.17 26.51 0.64
N VAL A 106 -9.25 26.74 -0.10
CA VAL A 106 -9.24 27.55 -1.31
C VAL A 106 -10.29 28.64 -1.14
N GLY A 107 -9.87 29.90 -1.15
CA GLY A 107 -10.79 30.97 -0.85
C GLY A 107 -10.23 32.36 -1.09
N VAL A 108 -10.94 33.37 -0.59
CA VAL A 108 -10.55 34.77 -0.77
C VAL A 108 -9.78 35.28 0.44
N GLY A 109 -8.56 35.76 0.22
CA GLY A 109 -7.79 36.47 1.23
C GLY A 109 -8.17 37.95 1.32
N SER A 110 -8.49 38.60 0.18
CA SER A 110 -9.04 39.95 0.17
C SER A 110 -9.76 40.32 -1.15
N GLY A 111 -10.84 41.10 -1.07
CA GLY A 111 -11.47 41.74 -2.23
C GLY A 111 -11.98 40.80 -3.34
N GLY A 112 -12.33 41.36 -4.50
CA GLY A 112 -12.66 40.58 -5.70
C GLY A 112 -14.10 40.07 -5.83
N GLY A 113 -14.67 39.46 -4.78
CA GLY A 113 -16.01 38.85 -4.85
C GLY A 113 -16.16 37.97 -6.10
N SER A 114 -17.26 38.10 -6.82
CA SER A 114 -17.57 37.36 -8.07
C SER A 114 -16.52 37.42 -9.18
N SER A 115 -15.52 38.31 -9.10
CA SER A 115 -14.42 38.37 -10.09
C SER A 115 -13.27 37.39 -9.79
N THR A 116 -13.31 36.75 -8.61
CA THR A 116 -12.38 35.72 -8.17
C THR A 116 -12.93 34.33 -8.47
N TYR A 117 -12.21 33.55 -9.29
CA TYR A 117 -12.64 32.21 -9.67
C TYR A 117 -11.50 31.29 -10.11
N ILE A 118 -11.79 29.99 -10.12
CA ILE A 118 -11.01 28.94 -10.77
C ILE A 118 -11.77 28.50 -12.03
N GLU A 119 -11.08 28.53 -13.17
CA GLU A 119 -11.61 28.15 -14.48
C GLU A 119 -10.76 27.02 -15.06
N MET A 120 -11.41 26.01 -15.63
CA MET A 120 -10.76 24.95 -16.39
C MET A 120 -11.44 24.88 -17.77
N CYS A 121 -10.66 24.90 -18.84
CA CYS A 121 -11.19 24.79 -20.21
C CYS A 121 -12.24 25.87 -20.56
N GLY A 122 -12.10 27.10 -20.05
CA GLY A 122 -13.10 28.15 -20.25
C GLY A 122 -14.40 28.00 -19.43
N ASN A 123 -14.50 26.99 -18.56
CA ASN A 123 -15.64 26.79 -17.67
C ASN A 123 -15.26 27.14 -16.23
N GLU A 124 -16.11 27.92 -15.56
CA GLU A 124 -15.94 28.23 -14.13
C GLU A 124 -16.30 27.01 -13.27
N TYR A 125 -15.35 26.55 -12.46
CA TYR A 125 -15.55 25.43 -11.53
C TYR A 125 -15.71 25.87 -10.08
N TRP A 126 -15.21 27.06 -9.74
CA TRP A 126 -15.44 27.69 -8.45
C TRP A 126 -15.36 29.21 -8.58
N SER A 127 -16.21 29.93 -7.84
CA SER A 127 -16.11 31.37 -7.65
C SER A 127 -16.35 31.76 -6.20
N ALA A 128 -15.78 32.89 -5.79
CA ALA A 128 -15.90 33.37 -4.41
C ALA A 128 -17.35 33.62 -3.94
N ASP A 129 -18.27 33.91 -4.86
CA ASP A 129 -19.70 34.06 -4.55
C ASP A 129 -20.35 32.75 -4.07
N SER A 130 -19.76 31.62 -4.45
CA SER A 130 -20.19 30.28 -4.02
C SER A 130 -19.68 29.91 -2.63
N GLY A 131 -18.89 30.79 -1.99
CA GLY A 131 -18.23 30.56 -0.71
C GLY A 131 -16.86 29.91 -0.85
N ASN A 132 -16.09 29.92 0.24
CA ASN A 132 -14.78 29.28 0.28
C ASN A 132 -14.89 27.76 0.26
N LEU A 133 -13.90 27.09 -0.33
CA LEU A 133 -13.78 25.63 -0.30
C LEU A 133 -12.87 25.24 0.87
N THR A 134 -13.32 24.27 1.65
CA THR A 134 -12.54 23.60 2.68
C THR A 134 -12.50 22.11 2.34
N GLY A 135 -11.32 21.50 2.39
CA GLY A 135 -11.21 20.08 2.06
C GLY A 135 -11.88 19.17 3.10
N PRO A 136 -12.32 17.95 2.69
CA PRO A 136 -12.11 17.36 1.37
C PRO A 136 -13.08 17.92 0.31
N SER A 137 -12.54 18.36 -0.83
CA SER A 137 -13.29 18.83 -2.01
C SER A 137 -12.47 18.63 -3.28
N ILE A 138 -13.14 18.52 -4.42
CA ILE A 138 -12.49 18.34 -5.72
C ILE A 138 -13.15 19.22 -6.77
N LEU A 139 -12.33 19.86 -7.61
CA LEU A 139 -12.74 20.50 -8.86
C LEU A 139 -12.03 19.75 -9.99
N CYS A 140 -12.79 19.13 -10.89
CA CYS A 140 -12.22 18.35 -12.00
C CYS A 140 -13.00 18.59 -13.29
N ASP A 141 -12.31 18.69 -14.41
CA ASP A 141 -12.89 18.71 -15.75
C ASP A 141 -12.81 17.29 -16.35
N GLY A 142 -13.95 16.65 -16.62
CA GLY A 142 -13.98 15.31 -17.27
C GLY A 142 -14.34 14.10 -16.39
N GLY A 143 -14.61 14.28 -15.10
CA GLY A 143 -15.15 13.24 -14.21
C GLY A 143 -14.17 12.82 -13.11
N CYS A 144 -14.49 13.19 -11.88
CA CYS A 144 -13.64 12.99 -10.71
C CYS A 144 -13.60 11.50 -10.35
N VAL A 145 -12.44 10.85 -10.49
CA VAL A 145 -12.14 9.60 -9.80
C VAL A 145 -11.26 9.96 -8.62
N VAL A 146 -11.87 10.14 -7.44
CA VAL A 146 -11.11 10.16 -6.19
C VAL A 146 -10.42 8.80 -6.07
N LEU A 147 -9.09 8.79 -6.16
CA LEU A 147 -8.34 7.57 -5.88
C LEU A 147 -8.43 7.33 -4.36
N PRO A 148 -8.99 6.18 -3.93
CA PRO A 148 -9.03 5.81 -2.52
C PRO A 148 -7.61 5.80 -1.94
N ILE A 149 -7.53 5.98 -0.63
CA ILE A 149 -6.32 5.95 0.21
C ILE A 149 -5.13 5.24 -0.43
N GLU A 150 -4.01 5.97 -0.53
CA GLU A 150 -2.77 5.40 -1.03
C GLU A 150 -2.03 4.66 0.09
N LEU A 151 -2.37 3.40 0.26
CA LEU A 151 -1.56 2.46 1.03
C LEU A 151 -0.18 2.34 0.36
N VAL A 152 0.87 2.78 1.06
CA VAL A 152 2.26 2.69 0.57
C VAL A 152 2.75 1.26 0.67
N TYR A 153 2.54 0.63 1.82
CA TYR A 153 2.89 -0.77 2.03
C TYR A 153 2.07 -1.40 3.15
N PHE A 154 1.96 -2.71 3.10
CA PHE A 154 1.62 -3.59 4.21
C PHE A 154 2.64 -4.73 4.25
N THR A 155 3.15 -5.03 5.44
CA THR A 155 4.16 -6.07 5.66
C THR A 155 3.78 -6.90 6.87
N ALA A 156 4.08 -8.20 6.80
CA ALA A 156 3.93 -9.16 7.88
C ALA A 156 5.22 -9.96 7.98
N THR A 157 5.84 -9.99 9.16
CA THR A 157 7.14 -10.67 9.36
C THR A 157 7.12 -11.51 10.62
N LEU A 158 7.47 -12.79 10.51
CA LEU A 158 7.64 -13.66 11.67
C LEU A 158 8.88 -13.24 12.46
N ASN A 159 8.72 -12.98 13.75
CA ASN A 159 9.80 -12.55 14.64
C ASN A 159 10.36 -13.70 15.49
N SER A 160 11.40 -13.42 16.27
CA SER A 160 12.09 -14.42 17.08
C SER A 160 11.27 -14.99 18.24
N ASN A 161 10.16 -14.34 18.60
CA ASN A 161 9.22 -14.81 19.62
C ASN A 161 8.05 -15.58 18.99
N GLU A 162 8.16 -15.97 17.71
CA GLU A 162 7.15 -16.70 16.96
C GLU A 162 5.82 -15.94 16.78
N ASN A 163 5.86 -14.62 16.92
CA ASN A 163 4.73 -13.74 16.59
C ASN A 163 4.94 -13.16 15.19
N VAL A 164 3.87 -12.71 14.55
CA VAL A 164 3.95 -11.99 13.28
C VAL A 164 3.80 -10.49 13.55
N ASP A 165 4.87 -9.75 13.31
CA ASP A 165 4.89 -8.29 13.35
C ASP A 165 4.22 -7.76 12.08
N LEU A 166 3.18 -6.95 12.27
CA LEU A 166 2.38 -6.35 11.22
C LEU A 166 2.68 -4.87 11.17
N GLN A 167 2.96 -4.36 9.98
CA GLN A 167 3.19 -2.92 9.78
C GLN A 167 2.61 -2.46 8.46
N TRP A 168 1.94 -1.32 8.48
CA TRP A 168 1.52 -0.63 7.27
C TRP A 168 1.78 0.86 7.35
N LYS A 169 1.82 1.47 6.18
CA LYS A 169 1.97 2.91 6.02
C LYS A 169 1.00 3.42 4.98
N THR A 170 0.26 4.46 5.33
CA THR A 170 -0.54 5.26 4.41
C THR A 170 0.27 6.49 3.99
N ALA A 171 0.10 6.94 2.74
CA ALA A 171 0.64 8.22 2.29
C ALA A 171 -0.29 9.36 2.72
N SER A 172 -1.59 9.11 2.62
CA SER A 172 -2.70 9.96 3.05
C SER A 172 -3.89 9.09 3.45
N GLU A 173 -4.81 9.64 4.24
CA GLU A 173 -6.07 9.01 4.63
C GLU A 173 -7.20 10.00 4.37
N VAL A 174 -8.26 9.56 3.70
CA VAL A 174 -9.47 10.33 3.47
C VAL A 174 -10.65 9.45 3.79
N ASN A 175 -11.50 9.88 4.72
CA ASN A 175 -12.70 9.17 5.18
C ASN A 175 -12.46 7.74 5.72
N ASN A 176 -11.26 7.44 6.24
CA ASN A 176 -10.95 6.12 6.78
C ASN A 176 -11.51 5.96 8.19
N ASP A 177 -12.31 4.95 8.45
CA ASP A 177 -12.77 4.66 9.81
C ASP A 177 -11.74 3.77 10.53
N TYR A 178 -11.40 2.62 9.93
CA TYR A 178 -10.46 1.66 10.51
C TYR A 178 -9.86 0.72 9.49
N PHE A 179 -8.77 0.08 9.92
CA PHE A 179 -8.18 -1.05 9.23
C PHE A 179 -8.53 -2.35 9.97
N THR A 180 -8.78 -3.40 9.21
CA THR A 180 -8.87 -4.78 9.70
C THR A 180 -7.71 -5.57 9.09
N VAL A 181 -6.92 -6.26 9.91
CA VAL A 181 -6.00 -7.27 9.38
C VAL A 181 -6.75 -8.59 9.31
N GLU A 182 -6.70 -9.19 8.13
CA GLU A 182 -7.24 -10.51 7.89
C GLU A 182 -6.11 -11.49 7.59
N ARG A 183 -6.25 -12.73 8.04
CA ARG A 183 -5.33 -13.83 7.69
C ARG A 183 -6.06 -14.99 7.03
N SER A 184 -5.32 -15.77 6.26
CA SER A 184 -5.81 -16.94 5.54
C SER A 184 -4.72 -17.99 5.40
N ILE A 185 -5.10 -19.27 5.36
CA ILE A 185 -4.20 -20.41 5.08
C ILE A 185 -4.29 -20.88 3.62
N ASP A 186 -5.31 -20.44 2.89
CA ASP A 186 -5.60 -20.88 1.51
C ASP A 186 -5.65 -19.71 0.52
N GLY A 187 -5.55 -18.46 1.01
CA GLY A 187 -5.70 -17.24 0.23
C GLY A 187 -7.13 -16.94 -0.23
N VAL A 188 -8.11 -17.77 0.15
CA VAL A 188 -9.51 -17.70 -0.30
C VAL A 188 -10.45 -17.40 0.86
N ASN A 189 -10.33 -18.14 1.96
CA ASN A 189 -11.11 -17.96 3.17
C ASN A 189 -10.31 -17.09 4.15
N TRP A 190 -10.85 -15.92 4.48
CA TRP A 190 -10.16 -14.91 5.29
C TRP A 190 -10.84 -14.76 6.64
N LEU A 191 -10.03 -14.73 7.70
CA LEU A 191 -10.45 -14.50 9.07
C LEU A 191 -9.92 -13.14 9.53
N ALA A 192 -10.80 -12.26 9.99
CA ALA A 192 -10.40 -11.02 10.66
C ALA A 192 -9.77 -11.35 12.02
N ILE A 193 -8.57 -10.83 12.27
CA ILE A 193 -7.80 -11.12 13.49
C ILE A 193 -7.59 -9.91 14.38
N LEU A 194 -7.65 -8.70 13.82
CA LEU A 194 -7.55 -7.45 14.58
C LEU A 194 -8.16 -6.29 13.80
N ASP A 195 -8.66 -5.31 14.55
CA ASP A 195 -9.07 -4.01 14.03
C ASP A 195 -8.21 -2.92 14.66
N LYS A 196 -7.85 -1.93 13.84
CA LYS A 196 -7.07 -0.75 14.23
C LYS A 196 -7.77 0.49 13.73
N GLY A 197 -8.25 1.33 14.65
CA GLY A 197 -8.83 2.63 14.30
C GLY A 197 -7.84 3.46 13.48
N ALA A 198 -8.33 4.06 12.40
CA ALA A 198 -7.56 5.01 11.61
C ALA A 198 -7.59 6.40 12.27
N VAL A 199 -6.83 7.34 11.72
CA VAL A 199 -6.88 8.74 12.17
C VAL A 199 -8.11 9.48 11.60
N GLY A 200 -8.84 8.88 10.66
CA GLY A 200 -9.98 9.51 10.00
C GLY A 200 -9.57 10.15 8.69
N ASN A 201 -8.80 11.23 8.83
CA ASN A 201 -8.24 11.98 7.72
C ASN A 201 -6.79 12.37 8.03
N SER A 202 -5.87 12.13 7.10
CA SER A 202 -4.47 12.52 7.21
C SER A 202 -3.91 12.91 5.86
N SER A 203 -3.19 14.03 5.81
CA SER A 203 -2.41 14.47 4.66
C SER A 203 -0.93 14.12 4.77
N VAL A 204 -0.52 13.57 5.92
CA VAL A 204 0.85 13.16 6.19
C VAL A 204 0.92 11.64 6.29
N PRO A 205 2.07 11.03 5.95
CA PRO A 205 2.18 9.59 6.06
C PRO A 205 2.06 9.12 7.50
N ILE A 206 1.19 8.14 7.75
CA ILE A 206 1.02 7.52 9.06
C ILE A 206 1.54 6.09 9.00
N VAL A 207 2.34 5.73 10.00
CA VAL A 207 2.80 4.36 10.20
C VAL A 207 1.98 3.75 11.32
N TYR A 208 1.46 2.57 11.06
CA TYR A 208 0.75 1.75 12.03
C TYR A 208 1.48 0.44 12.21
N ASP A 209 1.39 -0.10 13.42
CA ASP A 209 1.90 -1.41 13.77
C ASP A 209 0.91 -2.17 14.65
N ASP A 210 0.95 -3.49 14.53
CA ASP A 210 0.32 -4.42 15.43
C ASP A 210 1.03 -5.79 15.40
N ILE A 211 0.58 -6.73 16.23
CA ILE A 211 1.21 -8.05 16.36
C ILE A 211 0.14 -9.15 16.43
N ASP A 212 0.22 -10.11 15.51
CA ASP A 212 -0.45 -11.41 15.66
C ASP A 212 0.38 -12.31 16.57
N ARG A 213 -0.12 -12.57 17.77
CA ARG A 213 0.55 -13.35 18.83
C ARG A 213 0.27 -14.85 18.77
N GLU A 214 -0.67 -15.24 17.93
CA GLU A 214 -1.06 -16.64 17.76
C GLU A 214 -1.11 -16.96 16.26
N PRO A 215 -0.01 -16.73 15.51
CA PRO A 215 -0.01 -16.97 14.07
C PRO A 215 -0.19 -18.45 13.79
N LEU A 216 -0.97 -18.76 12.76
CA LEU A 216 -1.19 -20.14 12.33
C LEU A 216 0.13 -20.76 11.87
N PHE A 217 0.26 -22.07 12.06
CA PHE A 217 1.40 -22.81 11.52
C PHE A 217 1.26 -22.98 10.00
N GLY A 218 2.40 -22.97 9.30
CA GLY A 218 2.49 -23.26 7.88
C GLY A 218 2.63 -22.00 7.03
N GLU A 219 2.14 -22.07 5.80
CA GLU A 219 2.10 -20.92 4.90
C GLU A 219 0.84 -20.10 5.19
N VAL A 220 1.03 -18.88 5.72
CA VAL A 220 -0.06 -18.00 6.13
C VAL A 220 0.00 -16.72 5.32
N TYR A 221 -1.17 -16.30 4.85
CA TYR A 221 -1.36 -15.07 4.10
C TYR A 221 -2.01 -14.03 4.99
N TYR A 222 -1.52 -12.80 4.92
CA TYR A 222 -2.10 -11.65 5.61
C TYR A 222 -2.48 -10.60 4.57
N ARG A 223 -3.58 -9.90 4.79
CA ARG A 223 -3.94 -8.70 4.03
C ARG A 223 -4.52 -7.64 4.95
N LEU A 224 -4.43 -6.40 4.53
CA LEU A 224 -5.09 -5.27 5.17
C LEU A 224 -6.41 -5.02 4.43
N LYS A 225 -7.50 -4.91 5.17
CA LYS A 225 -8.76 -4.36 4.71
C LYS A 225 -8.89 -2.96 5.30
N GLN A 226 -9.11 -1.97 4.46
CA GLN A 226 -9.42 -0.62 4.90
C GLN A 226 -10.92 -0.40 4.76
N THR A 227 -11.55 0.16 5.78
CA THR A 227 -12.99 0.46 5.79
C THR A 227 -13.21 1.94 6.04
N ASP A 228 -13.93 2.58 5.13
CA ASP A 228 -14.25 3.99 5.20
C ASP A 228 -15.53 4.22 6.05
N PHE A 229 -15.80 5.46 6.45
CA PHE A 229 -16.97 5.81 7.28
C PHE A 229 -18.33 5.48 6.63
N ASP A 230 -18.38 5.34 5.30
CA ASP A 230 -19.56 4.92 4.55
C ASP A 230 -19.69 3.39 4.42
N LEU A 231 -18.81 2.65 5.08
CA LEU A 231 -18.69 1.18 5.08
C LEU A 231 -18.20 0.58 3.76
N SER A 232 -17.78 1.40 2.79
CA SER A 232 -17.02 0.92 1.65
C SER A 232 -15.65 0.43 2.09
N TYR A 233 -15.05 -0.48 1.33
CA TYR A 233 -13.77 -1.06 1.71
C TYR A 233 -12.90 -1.41 0.51
N THR A 234 -11.59 -1.40 0.77
CA THR A 234 -10.55 -1.84 -0.17
C THR A 234 -9.59 -2.81 0.52
N TYR A 235 -8.90 -3.63 -0.28
CA TYR A 235 -7.92 -4.60 0.21
C TYR A 235 -6.53 -4.27 -0.31
N SER A 236 -5.52 -4.45 0.53
CA SER A 236 -4.13 -4.53 0.09
C SER A 236 -3.89 -5.81 -0.71
N PRO A 237 -2.80 -5.88 -1.50
CA PRO A 237 -2.22 -7.16 -1.87
C PRO A 237 -1.94 -8.01 -0.62
N ALA A 238 -2.11 -9.32 -0.74
CA ALA A 238 -1.77 -10.25 0.32
C ALA A 238 -0.25 -10.43 0.42
N VAL A 239 0.26 -10.49 1.64
CA VAL A 239 1.65 -10.84 1.96
C VAL A 239 1.71 -12.23 2.58
N ARG A 240 2.74 -12.99 2.25
CA ARG A 240 2.91 -14.37 2.72
C ARG A 240 3.95 -14.44 3.83
N VAL A 241 3.64 -15.19 4.87
CA VAL A 241 4.52 -15.53 6.00
C VAL A 241 4.63 -17.04 6.10
N ASN A 242 5.85 -17.54 6.20
CA ASN A 242 6.13 -18.96 6.40
C ASN A 242 6.43 -19.23 7.87
N ASN A 243 5.50 -19.86 8.58
CA ASN A 243 5.60 -20.22 9.99
C ASN A 243 5.75 -21.74 10.16
N PHE A 244 6.89 -22.28 9.77
CA PHE A 244 7.20 -23.71 9.89
C PHE A 244 8.12 -23.99 11.08
N ASP A 245 7.74 -23.58 12.30
CA ASP A 245 8.52 -23.98 13.47
C ASP A 245 8.30 -25.46 13.82
N ILE A 246 9.16 -26.30 13.25
CA ILE A 246 9.20 -27.75 13.41
C ILE A 246 9.44 -28.21 14.85
N THR A 247 9.90 -27.32 15.73
CA THR A 247 10.19 -27.69 17.12
C THR A 247 8.92 -28.05 17.87
N LYS A 248 7.80 -27.40 17.54
CA LYS A 248 6.46 -27.62 18.11
C LYS A 248 5.81 -28.95 17.72
N ILE A 249 6.34 -29.66 16.73
CA ILE A 249 5.85 -31.01 16.39
C ILE A 249 6.41 -31.99 17.42
N GLU A 250 5.51 -32.53 18.23
CA GLU A 250 5.83 -33.49 19.28
C GLU A 250 5.44 -34.90 18.86
N LEU A 251 6.24 -35.88 19.28
CA LEU A 251 5.94 -37.29 19.04
C LEU A 251 6.11 -38.14 20.29
N TYR A 252 5.08 -38.92 20.61
CA TYR A 252 5.07 -39.81 21.77
C TYR A 252 4.19 -41.05 21.58
N PRO A 253 4.48 -42.16 22.29
CA PRO A 253 5.67 -42.34 23.12
C PRO A 253 6.94 -42.49 22.28
N ASN A 254 8.07 -42.11 22.86
CA ASN A 254 9.40 -42.37 22.30
C ASN A 254 10.34 -42.67 23.46
N PRO A 255 10.79 -43.92 23.67
CA PRO A 255 10.66 -45.08 22.77
C PRO A 255 9.25 -45.69 22.67
N VAL A 256 8.99 -46.46 21.62
CA VAL A 256 7.72 -47.15 21.30
C VAL A 256 7.96 -48.62 20.94
N GLU A 257 7.04 -49.53 21.23
CA GLU A 257 7.17 -50.94 20.86
C GLU A 257 6.74 -51.20 19.41
N ALA A 258 7.35 -52.18 18.74
CA ALA A 258 6.90 -52.66 17.43
C ALA A 258 5.41 -53.06 17.47
N GLY A 259 4.65 -52.68 16.42
CA GLY A 259 3.21 -52.95 16.34
C GLY A 259 2.30 -51.98 17.10
N ASN A 260 2.84 -51.06 17.90
CA ASN A 260 2.10 -49.98 18.54
C ASN A 260 2.09 -48.71 17.68
N SER A 261 1.44 -47.65 18.15
CA SER A 261 1.32 -46.38 17.45
C SER A 261 2.16 -45.26 18.08
N VAL A 262 2.62 -44.34 17.24
CA VAL A 262 3.19 -43.04 17.66
C VAL A 262 2.14 -41.97 17.37
N LEU A 263 1.77 -41.20 18.40
CA LEU A 263 0.97 -40.00 18.26
C LEU A 263 1.91 -38.84 17.90
N ILE A 264 1.53 -38.09 16.87
CA ILE A 264 2.23 -36.91 16.37
C ILE A 264 1.28 -35.74 16.58
N ASN A 265 1.66 -34.80 17.44
CA ASN A 265 0.94 -33.57 17.65
C ASN A 265 1.50 -32.48 16.73
N PHE A 266 0.62 -31.87 15.95
CA PHE A 266 0.91 -30.69 15.16
C PHE A 266 0.53 -29.43 15.95
N PRO A 267 1.15 -28.29 15.64
CA PRO A 267 0.75 -27.02 16.23
C PRO A 267 -0.67 -26.64 15.80
N ASP A 268 -1.32 -25.82 16.61
CA ASP A 268 -2.66 -25.32 16.29
C ASP A 268 -2.67 -24.59 14.94
N GLY A 269 -3.73 -24.83 14.16
CA GLY A 269 -3.89 -24.21 12.85
C GLY A 269 -3.21 -24.95 11.71
N TYR A 270 -2.46 -26.03 11.97
CA TYR A 270 -2.03 -26.93 10.90
C TYR A 270 -3.26 -27.54 10.23
N ASN A 271 -3.44 -27.23 8.94
CA ASN A 271 -4.55 -27.75 8.14
C ASN A 271 -4.06 -28.09 6.74
N ASP A 272 -3.50 -29.29 6.60
CA ASP A 272 -2.94 -29.76 5.33
C ASP A 272 -2.96 -31.29 5.27
N ASP A 273 -3.00 -31.80 4.04
CA ASP A 273 -2.79 -33.21 3.77
C ASP A 273 -1.28 -33.50 3.83
N ILE A 274 -0.89 -34.50 4.62
CA ILE A 274 0.51 -34.79 4.87
C ILE A 274 0.82 -36.28 4.72
N THR A 275 1.87 -36.59 3.97
CA THR A 275 2.49 -37.90 3.98
C THR A 275 3.58 -37.96 5.05
N ILE A 276 3.45 -38.89 5.97
CA ILE A 276 4.44 -39.14 7.03
C ILE A 276 5.13 -40.47 6.77
N ASP A 277 6.45 -40.40 6.65
CA ASP A 277 7.32 -41.55 6.45
C ASP A 277 8.01 -41.97 7.75
N LEU A 278 8.05 -43.27 8.01
CA LEU A 278 9.02 -43.89 8.91
C LEU A 278 10.22 -44.35 8.08
N ARG A 279 11.42 -43.87 8.41
CA ARG A 279 12.66 -44.22 7.72
C ARG A 279 13.64 -44.89 8.67
N SER A 280 14.32 -45.94 8.21
CA SER A 280 15.42 -46.56 8.95
C SER A 280 16.66 -45.67 8.96
N ALA A 281 17.66 -46.02 9.79
CA ALA A 281 18.89 -45.25 9.95
C ALA A 281 19.71 -45.06 8.66
N ASP A 282 19.51 -45.91 7.65
CA ASP A 282 20.10 -45.82 6.31
C ASP A 282 19.23 -45.01 5.31
N GLY A 283 18.11 -44.44 5.77
CA GLY A 283 17.22 -43.56 4.99
C GLY A 283 16.14 -44.28 4.19
N LYS A 284 16.09 -45.62 4.23
CA LYS A 284 15.06 -46.40 3.53
C LYS A 284 13.68 -46.17 4.17
N VAL A 285 12.67 -45.92 3.34
CA VAL A 285 11.27 -45.82 3.79
C VAL A 285 10.77 -47.22 4.19
N VAL A 286 10.35 -47.35 5.44
CA VAL A 286 9.84 -48.58 6.05
C VAL A 286 8.31 -48.56 6.10
N LEU A 287 7.73 -47.38 6.32
CA LEU A 287 6.29 -47.12 6.30
C LEU A 287 6.06 -45.73 5.72
N SER A 288 4.98 -45.57 4.96
CA SER A 288 4.49 -44.27 4.50
C SER A 288 2.97 -44.26 4.69
N GLN A 289 2.44 -43.23 5.36
CA GLN A 289 1.00 -43.07 5.61
C GLN A 289 0.59 -41.63 5.32
N GLU A 290 -0.53 -41.48 4.62
CA GLU A 290 -1.17 -40.18 4.37
C GLU A 290 -2.16 -39.87 5.50
N PHE A 291 -2.17 -38.62 5.94
CA PHE A 291 -3.06 -38.10 6.96
C PHE A 291 -3.65 -36.78 6.49
N GLU A 292 -4.94 -36.60 6.73
CA GLU A 292 -5.60 -35.31 6.62
C GLU A 292 -5.60 -34.70 8.04
N ILE A 293 -4.75 -33.70 8.27
CA ILE A 293 -4.65 -33.05 9.58
C ILE A 293 -5.61 -31.88 9.57
N LYS A 294 -6.71 -32.02 10.30
CA LYS A 294 -7.71 -30.97 10.54
C LYS A 294 -7.83 -30.72 12.03
N GLU A 295 -8.95 -30.17 12.49
CA GLU A 295 -9.36 -29.80 13.86
C GLU A 295 -8.73 -30.57 15.05
N SER A 296 -8.33 -31.83 14.91
CA SER A 296 -7.62 -32.59 15.95
C SER A 296 -6.14 -32.22 16.13
N HIS A 297 -5.51 -31.60 15.13
CA HIS A 297 -4.08 -31.33 15.04
C HIS A 297 -3.20 -32.56 15.36
N GLN A 298 -3.68 -33.77 15.02
CA GLN A 298 -3.05 -35.03 15.43
C GLN A 298 -2.99 -36.05 14.30
N ALA A 299 -1.87 -36.77 14.20
CA ALA A 299 -1.72 -37.98 13.39
C ALA A 299 -1.34 -39.19 14.25
N ILE A 300 -1.91 -40.35 13.94
CA ILE A 300 -1.57 -41.61 14.60
C ILE A 300 -0.83 -42.51 13.60
N LEU A 301 0.50 -42.56 13.71
CA LEU A 301 1.35 -43.41 12.88
C LEU A 301 1.38 -44.82 13.46
N ASN A 302 0.79 -45.79 12.76
CA ASN A 302 0.70 -47.18 13.23
C ASN A 302 1.91 -47.98 12.75
N LEU A 303 2.76 -48.44 13.67
CA LEU A 303 4.00 -49.14 13.32
C LEU A 303 3.72 -50.59 12.89
N PRO A 304 4.46 -51.12 11.90
CA PRO A 304 4.38 -52.54 11.54
C PRO A 304 4.79 -53.43 12.73
N LYS A 305 4.16 -54.60 12.88
CA LYS A 305 4.49 -55.55 13.96
C LYS A 305 5.86 -56.22 13.77
N ASP A 306 6.33 -56.29 12.54
CA ASP A 306 7.57 -56.92 12.10
C ASP A 306 8.74 -55.93 11.96
N VAL A 307 8.52 -54.65 12.30
CA VAL A 307 9.60 -53.66 12.31
C VAL A 307 10.64 -54.05 13.36
N SER A 308 11.92 -54.05 12.97
CA SER A 308 13.00 -54.40 13.88
C SER A 308 13.26 -53.29 14.90
N ALA A 309 13.66 -53.64 16.11
CA ALA A 309 14.12 -52.67 17.10
C ALA A 309 15.32 -51.87 16.57
N GLY A 310 15.34 -50.57 16.83
CA GLY A 310 16.37 -49.69 16.29
C GLY A 310 16.04 -48.21 16.35
N VAL A 311 16.90 -47.41 15.72
CA VAL A 311 16.71 -45.97 15.57
C VAL A 311 16.12 -45.70 14.20
N TYR A 312 15.02 -44.95 14.19
CA TYR A 312 14.30 -44.54 13.00
C TYR A 312 14.08 -43.03 13.02
N THR A 313 13.67 -42.47 11.89
CA THR A 313 13.16 -41.11 11.79
C THR A 313 11.73 -41.12 11.28
N VAL A 314 10.89 -40.30 11.91
CA VAL A 314 9.57 -39.93 11.41
C VAL A 314 9.75 -38.59 10.69
N SER A 315 9.35 -38.51 9.42
CA SER A 315 9.61 -37.32 8.59
C SER A 315 8.48 -37.05 7.60
N CYS A 316 8.31 -35.77 7.26
CA CYS A 316 7.49 -35.29 6.15
C CYS A 316 8.24 -34.17 5.40
N ALA A 317 7.57 -33.42 4.53
CA ALA A 317 8.15 -32.27 3.82
C ALA A 317 8.72 -31.20 4.76
N TYR A 318 8.14 -31.04 5.96
CA TYR A 318 8.45 -29.93 6.86
C TYR A 318 9.27 -30.33 8.08
N PHE A 319 9.21 -31.57 8.57
CA PHE A 319 9.96 -31.98 9.77
C PHE A 319 10.66 -33.33 9.65
N THR A 320 11.64 -33.55 10.52
CA THR A 320 12.24 -34.87 10.77
C THR A 320 12.54 -35.01 12.25
N LYS A 321 12.01 -36.06 12.89
CA LYS A 321 12.17 -36.32 14.32
C LYS A 321 12.58 -37.78 14.53
N LYS A 322 13.50 -38.00 15.47
CA LYS A 322 13.99 -39.35 15.80
C LYS A 322 12.96 -40.12 16.62
N VAL A 323 12.73 -41.39 16.30
CA VAL A 323 11.98 -42.33 17.14
C VAL A 323 12.81 -43.59 17.41
N ILE A 324 12.73 -44.11 18.62
CA ILE A 324 13.38 -45.37 19.01
C ILE A 324 12.29 -46.44 19.08
N ILE A 325 12.45 -47.49 18.27
CA ILE A 325 11.56 -48.65 18.31
C ILE A 325 12.22 -49.76 19.12
N LYS A 326 11.47 -50.35 20.05
CA LYS A 326 11.87 -51.46 20.91
C LYS A 326 11.12 -52.74 20.56
#